data_AF-A0A7S1GZQ0-F1
#
_entry.id   AF-A0A7S1GZQ0-F1
#
_cell.length_a   1.000
_cell.length_b   1.000
_cell.length_c   1.000
_cell.angle_alpha   90.00
_cell.angle_beta   90.00
_cell.angle_gamma   90.00
#
_symmetry.space_group_name_H-M   'P 1'
#
loop_
_entity.id
_entity.type
_entity.pdbx_description
1 polymer ?
#
loop_
_entity_poly.entity_id
_entity_poly.type
_entity_poly.pdbx_seq_one_letter_code
_entity_poly.pdbx_strand_id
1 'polypeptide(L)'
;FSMAPSPAFAVSQPLMAHGLGRALPFSAPPQHMWARSHQITSMAAHRRGARGGGGGGQPRGRRGLTSERNQERAAPGSNARLAYKHSFHAGNTADCFKHALLLMTLRAMLRKDAPVTYVDTHSGGGMYDLESQDGSRLREWEFGIQRMMGADEGPIGELTSYVRRLNDAEGGMRLYPGSPMVAAEVLRGGGCDNMVLFEKDPTTHSELEEALAPLSSGSLAPEVRTECADGFRALTKQTSRLSHRRGRAF
;
A
#
# COMPACT_ATOMS: atom_id res chain seq x y z
N PHE A 1 21.30 -68.07 29.21
CA PHE A 1 21.78 -66.82 28.60
C PHE A 1 20.70 -66.32 27.64
N SER A 2 19.79 -65.51 28.19
CA SER A 2 18.72 -64.84 27.45
C SER A 2 19.08 -63.37 27.37
N MET A 3 19.11 -62.82 26.16
CA MET A 3 19.42 -61.41 25.89
C MET A 3 18.22 -60.53 26.25
N ALA A 4 18.45 -59.56 27.14
CA ALA A 4 17.79 -58.26 27.11
C ALA A 4 18.86 -57.22 27.47
N PRO A 5 19.04 -56.15 26.68
CA PRO A 5 18.48 -54.88 27.13
C PRO A 5 18.10 -53.88 26.02
N SER A 6 17.10 -53.03 26.30
CA SER A 6 17.25 -51.55 26.36
C SER A 6 15.87 -50.88 26.43
N PRO A 7 15.56 -50.07 27.46
CA PRO A 7 14.49 -49.10 27.36
C PRO A 7 14.99 -47.86 26.60
N ALA A 8 14.14 -47.36 25.71
CA ALA A 8 14.37 -46.17 24.92
C ALA A 8 14.61 -44.93 25.80
N PHE A 9 15.51 -44.06 25.33
CA PHE A 9 15.71 -42.71 25.86
C PHE A 9 14.37 -41.96 25.86
N ALA A 10 13.89 -41.61 27.06
CA ALA A 10 12.79 -40.68 27.23
C ALA A 10 13.25 -39.29 26.78
N VAL A 11 12.64 -38.78 25.71
CA VAL A 11 12.72 -37.39 25.28
C VAL A 11 12.15 -36.54 26.41
N SER A 12 13.01 -35.72 27.03
CA SER A 12 12.61 -34.74 28.04
C SER A 12 11.64 -33.74 27.40
N GLN A 13 10.44 -33.62 27.96
CA GLN A 13 9.48 -32.59 27.59
C GLN A 13 10.06 -31.19 27.88
N PRO A 14 9.89 -30.19 27.01
CA PRO A 14 10.23 -28.83 27.35
C PRO A 14 9.21 -28.29 28.38
N LEU A 15 9.75 -27.78 29.48
CA LEU A 15 9.05 -27.05 30.53
C LEU A 15 8.20 -25.93 29.91
N MET A 16 6.90 -25.97 30.19
CA MET A 16 5.96 -24.89 29.88
C MET A 16 6.34 -23.63 30.66
N ALA A 17 7.03 -22.70 30.00
CA ALA A 17 7.13 -21.32 30.48
C ALA A 17 5.80 -20.62 30.17
N HIS A 18 5.07 -20.26 31.22
CA HIS A 18 3.79 -19.55 31.15
C HIS A 18 3.93 -18.25 30.32
N GLY A 19 3.22 -18.23 29.20
CA GLY A 19 3.24 -17.15 28.22
C GLY A 19 2.47 -15.92 28.65
N LEU A 20 3.12 -14.76 28.55
CA LEU A 20 2.45 -13.54 28.15
C LEU A 20 2.23 -13.63 26.64
N GLY A 21 0.97 -13.72 26.22
CA GLY A 21 0.57 -13.95 24.84
C GLY A 21 1.20 -12.96 23.88
N ARG A 22 2.14 -13.42 23.07
CA ARG A 22 2.70 -12.65 21.96
C ARG A 22 1.56 -12.41 20.96
N ALA A 23 1.11 -11.16 20.84
CA ALA A 23 0.06 -10.79 19.90
C ALA A 23 0.40 -11.33 18.50
N LEU A 24 -0.52 -12.11 17.92
CA LEU A 24 -0.34 -12.69 16.60
C LEU A 24 -0.26 -11.56 15.56
N PRO A 25 0.60 -11.69 14.52
CA PRO A 25 0.62 -10.71 13.43
C PRO A 25 -0.76 -10.63 12.79
N PHE A 26 -1.19 -9.41 12.49
CA PHE A 26 -2.38 -9.15 11.70
C PHE A 26 -2.21 -9.82 10.33
N SER A 27 -3.18 -10.64 9.92
CA SER A 27 -3.26 -11.11 8.54
C SER A 27 -4.17 -10.16 7.79
N ALA A 28 -3.67 -9.54 6.72
CA ALA A 28 -4.51 -8.69 5.88
C ALA A 28 -5.82 -9.40 5.46
N PRO A 29 -6.92 -8.64 5.36
CA PRO A 29 -8.18 -9.12 4.82
C PRO A 29 -8.01 -9.81 3.43
N PRO A 30 -8.90 -10.74 3.02
CA PRO A 30 -8.96 -11.23 1.64
C PRO A 30 -9.38 -10.16 0.60
N GLN A 31 -8.96 -10.35 -0.65
CA GLN A 31 -9.16 -9.42 -1.79
C GLN A 31 -10.57 -8.84 -1.93
N HIS A 32 -11.61 -9.64 -1.66
CA HIS A 32 -13.01 -9.23 -1.82
C HIS A 32 -13.43 -8.08 -0.88
N MET A 33 -12.69 -7.84 0.21
CA MET A 33 -12.93 -6.69 1.10
C MET A 33 -12.49 -5.36 0.49
N TRP A 34 -11.57 -5.37 -0.49
CA TRP A 34 -11.24 -4.18 -1.29
C TRP A 34 -11.93 -4.16 -2.67
N ALA A 35 -12.58 -5.26 -3.07
CA ALA A 35 -13.30 -5.35 -4.34
C ALA A 35 -14.49 -4.38 -4.47
N ARG A 36 -15.10 -3.94 -3.36
CA ARG A 36 -16.29 -3.05 -3.38
C ARG A 36 -15.97 -1.56 -3.47
N SER A 37 -14.76 -1.15 -3.07
CA SER A 37 -14.32 0.26 -3.13
C SER A 37 -14.05 0.72 -4.58
N HIS A 38 -13.95 -0.22 -5.53
CA HIS A 38 -13.59 0.04 -6.92
C HIS A 38 -14.73 0.52 -7.83
N GLN A 39 -15.97 0.67 -7.36
CA GLN A 39 -17.07 1.14 -8.23
C GLN A 39 -17.14 2.68 -8.39
N ILE A 40 -16.40 3.47 -7.60
CA ILE A 40 -16.56 4.94 -7.60
C ILE A 40 -15.48 5.67 -8.41
N THR A 41 -14.30 5.08 -8.63
CA THR A 41 -13.24 5.71 -9.46
C THR A 41 -13.61 5.82 -10.95
N SER A 42 -14.62 5.06 -11.43
CA SER A 42 -15.14 5.19 -12.81
C SER A 42 -16.32 6.16 -12.95
N MET A 43 -17.07 6.46 -11.88
CA MET A 43 -18.28 7.29 -11.98
C MET A 43 -18.03 8.79 -11.86
N ALA A 44 -16.95 9.22 -11.20
CA ALA A 44 -16.60 10.64 -11.08
C ALA A 44 -16.18 11.27 -12.43
N ALA A 45 -15.69 10.47 -13.38
CA ALA A 45 -15.35 10.90 -14.73
C ALA A 45 -16.57 11.10 -15.66
N HIS A 46 -17.73 10.50 -15.35
CA HIS A 46 -18.89 10.49 -16.24
C HIS A 46 -19.87 11.66 -16.09
N ARG A 47 -19.72 12.54 -15.09
CA ARG A 47 -20.67 13.64 -14.85
C ARG A 47 -20.26 15.02 -15.41
N ARG A 48 -19.20 15.12 -16.22
CA ARG A 48 -18.78 16.38 -16.88
C ARG A 48 -18.70 16.30 -18.42
N GLY A 49 -19.52 15.45 -19.05
CA GLY A 49 -19.43 15.23 -20.50
C GLY A 49 -20.76 15.09 -21.23
N ALA A 50 -21.85 15.70 -20.73
CA ALA A 50 -23.13 15.65 -21.43
C ALA A 50 -23.90 16.97 -21.27
N ARG A 51 -23.66 17.93 -22.19
CA ARG A 51 -24.63 18.96 -22.61
C ARG A 51 -24.10 19.78 -23.81
N GLY A 52 -24.88 19.73 -24.90
CA GLY A 52 -24.82 20.61 -26.09
C GLY A 52 -23.94 20.07 -27.21
N GLY A 53 -24.39 19.79 -28.44
CA GLY A 53 -25.62 20.14 -29.14
C GLY A 53 -25.28 20.68 -30.53
N GLY A 54 -25.44 19.83 -31.56
CA GLY A 54 -25.85 20.17 -32.94
C GLY A 54 -24.97 21.04 -33.85
N GLY A 55 -24.72 20.55 -35.07
CA GLY A 55 -24.73 21.40 -36.27
C GLY A 55 -23.55 21.29 -37.25
N GLY A 56 -23.70 20.41 -38.26
CA GLY A 56 -23.52 20.70 -39.69
C GLY A 56 -22.18 21.20 -40.28
N GLY A 57 -21.69 20.46 -41.28
CA GLY A 57 -20.95 21.05 -42.42
C GLY A 57 -19.58 20.45 -42.72
N GLN A 58 -19.50 19.55 -43.71
CA GLN A 58 -18.25 19.25 -44.43
C GLN A 58 -17.95 20.37 -45.45
N PRO A 59 -16.67 20.64 -45.75
CA PRO A 59 -16.17 20.15 -47.03
C PRO A 59 -14.73 19.61 -47.04
N ARG A 60 -14.46 18.86 -48.11
CA ARG A 60 -13.21 18.20 -48.50
C ARG A 60 -12.11 19.20 -48.90
N GLY A 61 -10.85 18.89 -48.59
CA GLY A 61 -9.65 19.53 -49.14
C GLY A 61 -8.41 18.64 -48.98
N ARG A 62 -7.66 18.45 -50.07
CA ARG A 62 -6.52 17.51 -50.21
C ARG A 62 -5.22 18.05 -49.61
N ARG A 63 -4.43 17.11 -49.04
CA ARG A 63 -2.96 16.94 -49.01
C ARG A 63 -2.05 18.17 -48.80
N GLY A 64 -1.29 18.12 -47.71
CA GLY A 64 0.03 18.74 -47.56
C GLY A 64 0.82 18.01 -46.47
N LEU A 65 1.88 17.30 -46.85
CA LEU A 65 2.91 16.78 -45.94
C LEU A 65 3.87 17.93 -45.63
N THR A 66 3.87 18.43 -44.40
CA THR A 66 4.99 19.20 -43.83
C THR A 66 5.11 18.88 -42.36
N SER A 67 6.25 18.29 -41.98
CA SER A 67 6.76 18.25 -40.61
C SER A 67 6.97 19.69 -40.11
N GLU A 68 6.89 19.89 -38.79
CA GLU A 68 7.08 21.15 -38.04
C GLU A 68 5.83 22.00 -37.77
N ARG A 69 5.11 21.68 -36.68
CA ARG A 69 5.04 22.60 -35.51
C ARG A 69 4.30 21.94 -34.35
N ASN A 70 5.09 21.46 -33.40
CA ASN A 70 4.68 21.21 -32.03
C ASN A 70 4.57 22.57 -31.31
N GLN A 71 3.36 22.99 -30.96
CA GLN A 71 3.05 24.01 -29.93
C GLN A 71 1.52 24.21 -29.90
N GLU A 72 0.79 23.23 -29.38
CA GLU A 72 -0.56 23.51 -28.88
C GLU A 72 -0.45 24.39 -27.64
N ARG A 73 -1.07 25.57 -27.72
CA ARG A 73 -1.10 26.60 -26.70
C ARG A 73 -1.81 26.08 -25.44
N ALA A 74 -1.06 25.91 -24.35
CA ALA A 74 -1.64 25.86 -23.01
C ALA A 74 -2.29 27.21 -22.69
N ALA A 75 -3.54 27.18 -22.20
CA ALA A 75 -4.24 28.37 -21.75
C ALA A 75 -3.53 28.99 -20.52
N PRO A 76 -3.38 30.33 -20.45
CA PRO A 76 -2.75 30.98 -19.31
C PRO A 76 -3.69 30.91 -18.10
N GLY A 77 -3.38 30.05 -17.12
CA GLY A 77 -4.13 29.94 -15.86
C GLY A 77 -4.09 28.57 -15.18
N SER A 78 -3.69 27.50 -15.86
CA SER A 78 -3.50 26.21 -15.20
C SER A 78 -2.10 26.14 -14.57
N ASN A 79 -1.99 26.38 -13.27
CA ASN A 79 -0.94 25.77 -12.47
C ASN A 79 -1.17 24.25 -12.48
N ALA A 80 -0.88 23.60 -13.61
CA ALA A 80 -0.69 22.17 -13.66
C ALA A 80 0.62 21.87 -12.92
N ARG A 81 0.56 21.99 -11.59
CA ARG A 81 1.56 21.40 -10.70
C ARG A 81 1.64 19.94 -11.13
N LEU A 82 2.86 19.49 -11.41
CA LEU A 82 3.18 18.12 -11.80
C LEU A 82 2.50 17.16 -10.82
N ALA A 83 1.33 16.64 -11.17
CA ALA A 83 0.57 15.73 -10.32
C ALA A 83 1.24 14.37 -10.46
N TYR A 84 2.33 14.16 -9.71
CA TYR A 84 2.91 12.84 -9.54
C TYR A 84 1.85 11.97 -8.87
N LYS A 85 1.27 11.04 -9.64
CA LYS A 85 0.28 10.10 -9.12
C LYS A 85 0.93 8.73 -8.98
N HIS A 86 0.98 8.23 -7.76
CA HIS A 86 1.73 7.00 -7.46
C HIS A 86 1.16 5.77 -8.18
N SER A 87 -0.14 5.78 -8.52
CA SER A 87 -0.80 4.70 -9.27
C SER A 87 -0.13 4.35 -10.61
N PHE A 88 0.55 5.30 -11.27
CA PHE A 88 1.29 5.02 -12.51
C PHE A 88 2.54 4.16 -12.31
N HIS A 89 3.13 4.20 -11.11
CA HIS A 89 4.42 3.60 -10.77
C HIS A 89 4.30 2.43 -9.79
N ALA A 90 3.09 2.16 -9.30
CA ALA A 90 2.83 1.18 -8.27
C ALA A 90 3.43 -0.18 -8.66
N GLY A 91 4.23 -0.75 -7.76
CA GLY A 91 4.82 -2.07 -7.94
C GLY A 91 6.08 -2.11 -8.80
N ASN A 92 6.64 -0.96 -9.17
CA ASN A 92 7.94 -0.92 -9.84
C ASN A 92 9.10 -1.39 -8.93
N THR A 93 10.32 -1.47 -9.48
CA THR A 93 11.48 -1.95 -8.73
C THR A 93 11.83 -1.08 -7.51
N ALA A 94 11.61 0.24 -7.60
CA ALA A 94 11.87 1.15 -6.49
C ALA A 94 10.89 0.92 -5.33
N ASP A 95 9.61 0.71 -5.63
CA ASP A 95 8.61 0.32 -4.65
C ASP A 95 8.94 -1.02 -3.98
N CYS A 96 9.34 -2.03 -4.76
CA CYS A 96 9.76 -3.31 -4.19
C CYS A 96 10.92 -3.15 -3.21
N PHE A 97 11.95 -2.36 -3.59
CA PHE A 97 13.08 -2.09 -2.70
C PHE A 97 12.65 -1.34 -1.43
N LYS A 98 11.86 -0.27 -1.58
CA LYS A 98 11.45 0.57 -0.44
C LYS A 98 10.54 -0.19 0.52
N HIS A 99 9.62 -1.01 0.01
CA HIS A 99 8.70 -1.80 0.83
C HIS A 99 9.39 -2.98 1.53
N ALA A 100 10.34 -3.63 0.86
CA ALA A 100 11.19 -4.63 1.51
C ALA A 100 12.02 -4.02 2.65
N LEU A 101 12.61 -2.84 2.43
CA LEU A 101 13.35 -2.12 3.47
C LEU A 101 12.43 -1.70 4.64
N LEU A 102 11.21 -1.26 4.35
CA LEU A 102 10.20 -0.93 5.36
C LEU A 102 9.88 -2.15 6.23
N LEU A 103 9.60 -3.30 5.61
CA LEU A 103 9.34 -4.56 6.32
C LEU A 103 10.52 -4.93 7.23
N MET A 104 11.75 -4.92 6.72
CA MET A 104 12.95 -5.16 7.53
C MET A 104 13.04 -4.24 8.74
N THR A 105 12.80 -2.96 8.52
CA THR A 105 12.94 -1.92 9.55
C THR A 105 11.89 -2.12 10.65
N LEU A 106 10.63 -2.29 10.28
CA LEU A 106 9.55 -2.53 11.22
C LEU A 106 9.78 -3.85 11.99
N ARG A 107 10.15 -4.93 11.31
CA ARG A 107 10.50 -6.21 11.97
C ARG A 107 11.63 -6.04 12.97
N ALA A 108 12.65 -5.23 12.66
CA ALA A 108 13.74 -4.95 13.56
C ALA A 108 13.30 -4.15 14.80
N MET A 109 12.42 -3.17 14.63
CA MET A 109 11.86 -2.37 15.73
C MET A 109 10.97 -3.20 16.65
N LEU A 110 10.12 -4.06 16.06
CA LEU A 110 9.15 -4.91 16.74
C LEU A 110 9.78 -6.08 17.51
N ARG A 111 11.11 -6.28 17.44
CA ARG A 111 11.82 -7.23 18.32
C ARG A 111 11.77 -6.83 19.80
N LYS A 112 11.50 -5.56 20.10
CA LYS A 112 11.33 -5.08 21.47
C LYS A 112 9.86 -4.94 21.79
N ASP A 113 9.50 -5.23 23.03
CA ASP A 113 8.13 -5.13 23.53
C ASP A 113 7.71 -3.68 23.87
N ALA A 114 8.21 -2.71 23.08
CA ALA A 114 7.83 -1.31 23.19
C ALA A 114 6.91 -0.94 22.03
N PRO A 115 5.83 -0.16 22.27
CA PRO A 115 4.99 0.40 21.22
C PRO A 115 5.77 1.13 20.13
N VAL A 116 5.34 0.95 18.88
CA VAL A 116 5.84 1.65 17.70
C VAL A 116 4.74 2.56 17.15
N THR A 117 5.11 3.77 16.76
CA THR A 117 4.30 4.64 15.90
C THR A 117 4.95 4.73 14.55
N TYR A 118 4.27 4.25 13.52
CA TYR A 118 4.64 4.42 12.13
C TYR A 118 4.05 5.73 11.62
N VAL A 119 4.88 6.58 11.03
CA VAL A 119 4.51 7.87 10.45
C VAL A 119 4.90 7.88 8.98
N ASP A 120 3.90 8.06 8.12
CA ASP A 120 4.10 8.15 6.68
C ASP A 120 3.73 9.53 6.17
N THR A 121 4.74 10.30 5.78
CA THR A 121 4.56 11.70 5.34
C THR A 121 3.89 11.82 3.96
N HIS A 122 3.94 10.76 3.15
CA HIS A 122 3.42 10.72 1.78
C HIS A 122 2.82 9.34 1.53
N SER A 123 1.68 9.09 2.15
CA SER A 123 1.06 7.77 2.23
C SER A 123 0.50 7.28 0.89
N GLY A 124 0.24 8.18 -0.06
CA GLY A 124 -0.44 7.86 -1.30
C GLY A 124 -1.82 7.26 -1.05
N GLY A 125 -2.36 6.52 -2.02
CA GLY A 125 -3.70 5.93 -1.96
C GLY A 125 -3.81 4.64 -1.15
N GLY A 126 -2.72 4.19 -0.50
CA GLY A 126 -2.69 2.97 0.32
C GLY A 126 -2.71 1.65 -0.46
N MET A 127 -3.62 1.46 -1.42
CA MET A 127 -3.76 0.26 -2.25
C MET A 127 -3.93 0.65 -3.72
N TYR A 128 -3.28 -0.06 -4.64
CA TYR A 128 -3.27 0.27 -6.07
C TYR A 128 -3.78 -0.86 -6.93
N ASP A 129 -4.70 -0.55 -7.85
CA ASP A 129 -5.14 -1.46 -8.92
C ASP A 129 -4.21 -1.31 -10.13
N LEU A 130 -3.40 -2.33 -10.37
CA LEU A 130 -2.42 -2.42 -11.45
C LEU A 130 -3.05 -2.58 -12.84
N GLU A 131 -4.33 -2.96 -12.90
CA GLU A 131 -5.13 -3.04 -14.13
C GLU A 131 -5.99 -1.78 -14.38
N SER A 132 -5.96 -0.81 -13.46
CA SER A 132 -6.61 0.49 -13.67
C SER A 132 -6.07 1.22 -14.91
N GLN A 133 -6.77 2.26 -15.37
CA GLN A 133 -6.28 3.08 -16.50
C GLN A 133 -4.87 3.65 -16.24
N ASP A 134 -4.55 3.96 -14.98
CA ASP A 134 -3.23 4.47 -14.62
C ASP A 134 -2.19 3.35 -14.60
N GLY A 135 -2.48 2.21 -13.95
CA GLY A 135 -1.57 1.07 -13.83
C GLY A 135 -1.28 0.38 -15.18
N SER A 136 -2.29 0.31 -16.05
CA SER A 136 -2.18 -0.25 -17.40
C SER A 136 -1.44 0.66 -18.39
N ARG A 137 -1.23 1.94 -18.06
CA ARG A 137 -0.58 2.90 -18.95
C ARG A 137 0.93 2.69 -19.05
N LEU A 138 1.62 2.53 -17.91
CA LEU A 138 3.08 2.35 -17.88
C LEU A 138 3.50 0.91 -17.57
N ARG A 139 2.67 0.16 -16.82
CA ARG A 139 2.92 -1.25 -16.46
C ARG A 139 4.30 -1.50 -15.85
N GLU A 140 4.83 -0.54 -15.08
CA GLU A 140 6.15 -0.70 -14.45
C GLU A 140 6.22 -1.89 -13.48
N TRP A 141 5.07 -2.31 -12.95
CA TRP A 141 4.92 -3.49 -12.10
C TRP A 141 5.39 -4.79 -12.76
N GLU A 142 5.36 -4.88 -14.09
CA GLU A 142 5.87 -6.04 -14.84
C GLU A 142 7.38 -6.19 -14.71
N PHE A 143 8.08 -5.08 -14.52
CA PHE A 143 9.54 -5.04 -14.35
C PHE A 143 9.95 -5.03 -12.87
N GLY A 144 9.01 -4.72 -11.97
CA GLY A 144 9.18 -4.77 -10.52
C GLY A 144 8.58 -6.04 -9.91
N ILE A 145 7.44 -5.89 -9.22
CA ILE A 145 6.86 -6.92 -8.37
C ILE A 145 6.59 -8.24 -9.12
N GLN A 146 6.14 -8.20 -10.38
CA GLN A 146 5.85 -9.41 -11.14
C GLN A 146 7.09 -10.30 -11.30
N ARG A 147 8.27 -9.73 -11.58
CA ARG A 147 9.52 -10.52 -11.70
C ARG A 147 10.00 -11.09 -10.37
N MET A 148 9.58 -10.49 -9.27
CA MET A 148 10.00 -10.89 -7.92
C MET A 148 9.08 -11.94 -7.29
N MET A 149 7.94 -12.28 -7.91
CA MET A 149 6.93 -13.15 -7.30
C MET A 149 7.42 -14.55 -6.94
N GLY A 150 8.49 -15.04 -7.57
CA GLY A 150 9.12 -16.32 -7.22
C GLY A 150 10.09 -16.26 -6.03
N ALA A 151 10.29 -15.10 -5.41
CA ALA A 151 11.06 -15.00 -4.18
C ALA A 151 10.21 -15.43 -2.98
N ASP A 152 10.73 -16.36 -2.18
CA ASP A 152 10.07 -16.89 -0.98
C ASP A 152 10.77 -16.52 0.33
N GLU A 153 12.02 -16.04 0.25
CA GLU A 153 12.84 -15.75 1.41
C GLU A 153 13.18 -14.27 1.57
N GLY A 154 13.50 -13.92 2.82
CA GLY A 154 13.93 -12.59 3.18
C GLY A 154 12.84 -11.52 2.99
N PRO A 155 13.24 -10.24 2.96
CA PRO A 155 12.32 -9.11 2.91
C PRO A 155 11.48 -9.05 1.63
N ILE A 156 12.07 -9.44 0.51
CA ILE A 156 11.35 -9.52 -0.77
C ILE A 156 10.37 -10.70 -0.75
N GLY A 157 10.75 -11.84 -0.16
CA GLY A 157 9.85 -12.97 0.04
C GLY A 157 8.65 -12.64 0.93
N GLU A 158 8.84 -11.81 1.97
CA GLU A 158 7.74 -11.33 2.81
C GLU A 158 6.78 -10.42 2.02
N LEU A 159 7.32 -9.49 1.24
CA LEU A 159 6.52 -8.62 0.37
C LEU A 159 5.74 -9.42 -0.68
N THR A 160 6.39 -10.36 -1.39
CA THR A 160 5.74 -11.16 -2.44
C THR A 160 4.70 -12.10 -1.83
N SER A 161 4.95 -12.64 -0.63
CA SER A 161 3.96 -13.42 0.12
C SER A 161 2.73 -12.59 0.46
N TYR A 162 2.91 -11.33 0.85
CA TYR A 162 1.79 -10.42 1.10
C TYR A 162 1.02 -10.12 -0.20
N VAL A 163 1.72 -9.79 -1.29
CA VAL A 163 1.11 -9.55 -2.60
C VAL A 163 0.35 -10.78 -3.10
N ARG A 164 0.86 -12.00 -2.89
CA ARG A 164 0.15 -13.25 -3.22
C ARG A 164 -1.17 -13.36 -2.46
N ARG A 165 -1.17 -13.16 -1.14
CA ARG A 165 -2.39 -13.21 -0.32
C ARG A 165 -3.43 -12.17 -0.74
N LEU A 166 -2.99 -10.99 -1.16
CA LEU A 166 -3.88 -9.93 -1.65
C LEU A 166 -4.57 -10.28 -2.98
N ASN A 167 -4.05 -11.22 -3.75
CA ASN A 167 -4.50 -11.55 -5.10
C ASN A 167 -4.95 -13.03 -5.21
N ASP A 168 -5.49 -13.57 -4.11
CA ASP A 168 -5.68 -15.01 -3.87
C ASP A 168 -6.06 -15.88 -5.10
N ALA A 169 -5.21 -16.89 -5.32
CA ALA A 169 -5.28 -18.17 -6.03
C ALA A 169 -5.82 -18.31 -7.48
N GLU A 170 -6.72 -17.48 -8.01
CA GLU A 170 -7.29 -17.70 -9.36
C GLU A 170 -7.06 -16.56 -10.38
N GLY A 171 -6.56 -15.39 -9.98
CA GLY A 171 -6.63 -14.22 -10.85
C GLY A 171 -5.51 -13.18 -10.68
N GLY A 172 -4.39 -13.42 -11.37
CA GLY A 172 -3.50 -12.36 -11.86
C GLY A 172 -2.84 -11.43 -10.84
N MET A 173 -2.02 -10.51 -11.34
CA MET A 173 -1.38 -9.47 -10.54
C MET A 173 -2.23 -8.20 -10.63
N ARG A 174 -3.25 -8.05 -9.76
CA ARG A 174 -4.19 -6.93 -9.83
C ARG A 174 -3.94 -5.87 -8.77
N LEU A 175 -3.71 -6.27 -7.53
CA LEU A 175 -3.54 -5.34 -6.40
C LEU A 175 -2.09 -5.27 -5.95
N TYR A 176 -1.62 -4.05 -5.70
CA TYR A 176 -0.34 -3.78 -5.08
C TYR A 176 -0.50 -2.91 -3.82
N PRO A 177 0.01 -3.34 -2.66
CA PRO A 177 -0.05 -2.57 -1.43
C PRO A 177 1.00 -1.45 -1.43
N GLY A 178 0.57 -0.23 -1.10
CA GLY A 178 1.45 0.89 -0.75
C GLY A 178 2.04 0.75 0.66
N SER A 179 2.91 1.69 1.03
CA SER A 179 3.58 1.70 2.34
C SER A 179 2.63 1.65 3.54
N PRO A 180 1.43 2.29 3.55
CA PRO A 180 0.49 2.13 4.66
C PRO A 180 0.04 0.69 4.86
N MET A 181 -0.30 -0.01 3.78
CA MET A 181 -0.76 -1.41 3.84
C MET A 181 0.38 -2.36 4.20
N VAL A 182 1.58 -2.12 3.67
CA VAL A 182 2.80 -2.85 4.03
C VAL A 182 3.14 -2.71 5.52
N ALA A 183 3.00 -1.51 6.09
CA ALA A 183 3.21 -1.29 7.52
C ALA A 183 2.12 -1.97 8.35
N ALA A 184 0.85 -1.83 7.96
CA ALA A 184 -0.28 -2.44 8.67
C ALA A 184 -0.19 -3.97 8.75
N GLU A 185 0.40 -4.63 7.75
CA GLU A 185 0.59 -6.09 7.71
C GLU A 185 1.49 -6.60 8.85
N VAL A 186 2.39 -5.76 9.40
CA VAL A 186 3.38 -6.21 10.39
C VAL A 186 3.23 -5.57 11.77
N LEU A 187 2.58 -4.40 11.86
CA LEU A 187 2.34 -3.73 13.14
C LEU A 187 1.37 -4.54 14.02
N ARG A 188 1.56 -4.47 15.34
CA ARG A 188 0.72 -5.17 16.31
C ARG A 188 -0.56 -4.38 16.57
N GLY A 189 -1.70 -5.05 16.47
CA GLY A 189 -2.98 -4.45 16.82
C GLY A 189 -3.28 -4.38 18.31
N GLY A 190 -4.56 -4.20 18.64
CA GLY A 190 -5.04 -4.13 20.02
C GLY A 190 -4.64 -2.84 20.75
N GLY A 191 -4.41 -1.75 20.01
CA GLY A 191 -3.98 -0.46 20.55
C GLY A 191 -2.50 -0.40 20.97
N CYS A 192 -1.70 -1.40 20.62
CA CYS A 192 -0.27 -1.43 20.93
C CYS A 192 0.53 -0.50 20.00
N ASP A 193 0.46 -0.74 18.70
CA ASP A 193 1.15 0.07 17.69
C ASP A 193 0.17 1.03 17.01
N ASN A 194 0.71 2.13 16.49
CA ASN A 194 -0.06 3.23 15.93
C ASN A 194 0.46 3.58 14.54
N MET A 195 -0.42 4.06 13.67
CA MET A 195 -0.10 4.58 12.35
C MET A 195 -0.62 6.00 12.23
N VAL A 196 0.24 6.92 11.78
CA VAL A 196 -0.19 8.24 11.36
C VAL A 196 0.24 8.54 9.94
N LEU A 197 -0.74 8.80 9.10
CA LEU A 197 -0.61 8.78 7.66
C LEU A 197 -1.02 10.14 7.11
N PHE A 198 -0.16 10.72 6.28
CA PHE A 198 -0.39 12.01 5.65
C PHE A 198 -0.45 11.86 4.14
N GLU A 199 -1.45 12.48 3.53
CA GLU A 199 -1.54 12.66 2.08
C GLU A 199 -2.06 14.07 1.78
N LYS A 200 -1.36 14.80 0.91
CA LYS A 200 -1.63 16.20 0.64
C LYS A 200 -2.71 16.40 -0.43
N ASP A 201 -2.80 15.49 -1.39
CA ASP A 201 -3.85 15.52 -2.40
C ASP A 201 -5.18 15.01 -1.83
N PRO A 202 -6.27 15.81 -1.86
CA PRO A 202 -7.54 15.39 -1.28
C PRO A 202 -8.14 14.14 -1.95
N THR A 203 -7.93 13.95 -3.25
CA THR A 203 -8.46 12.78 -3.98
C THR A 203 -7.73 11.52 -3.52
N THR A 204 -6.40 11.56 -3.51
CA THR A 204 -5.58 10.44 -3.05
C THR A 204 -5.74 10.17 -1.55
N HIS A 205 -5.98 11.20 -0.74
CA HIS A 205 -6.34 10.99 0.67
C HIS A 205 -7.67 10.24 0.83
N SER A 206 -8.69 10.53 0.02
CA SER A 206 -9.93 9.74 0.05
C SER A 206 -9.69 8.29 -0.38
N GLU A 207 -8.84 8.06 -1.40
CA GLU A 207 -8.43 6.70 -1.81
C GLU A 207 -7.73 5.96 -0.64
N LEU A 208 -6.89 6.66 0.13
CA LEU A 208 -6.22 6.14 1.33
C LEU A 208 -7.23 5.72 2.41
N GLU A 209 -8.20 6.57 2.72
CA GLU A 209 -9.25 6.27 3.71
C GLU A 209 -10.07 5.03 3.29
N GLU A 210 -10.42 4.93 2.02
CA GLU A 210 -11.13 3.77 1.46
C GLU A 210 -10.29 2.48 1.54
N ALA A 211 -8.99 2.56 1.25
CA ALA A 211 -8.07 1.42 1.34
C ALA A 211 -7.90 0.90 2.78
N LEU A 212 -7.94 1.80 3.76
CA LEU A 212 -7.75 1.49 5.18
C LEU A 212 -9.06 1.11 5.90
N ALA A 213 -10.23 1.35 5.30
CA ALA A 213 -11.52 1.08 5.92
C ALA A 213 -11.68 -0.38 6.42
N PRO A 214 -11.21 -1.42 5.69
CA PRO A 214 -11.27 -2.80 6.19
C PRO A 214 -10.41 -3.06 7.43
N LEU A 215 -9.34 -2.29 7.64
CA LEU A 215 -8.49 -2.38 8.83
C LEU A 215 -9.18 -1.79 10.06
N SER A 216 -9.96 -0.72 9.86
CA SER A 216 -10.59 0.04 10.95
C SER A 216 -11.71 -0.72 11.67
N SER A 217 -12.27 -1.76 11.04
CA SER A 217 -13.32 -2.60 11.63
C SER A 217 -12.81 -3.78 12.46
N GLY A 218 -11.49 -4.07 12.45
CA GLY A 218 -10.91 -5.23 13.13
C GLY A 218 -10.29 -4.87 14.48
N SER A 219 -10.70 -5.54 15.56
CA SER A 219 -10.09 -5.39 16.90
C SER A 219 -8.59 -5.75 16.98
N LEU A 220 -8.00 -6.26 15.88
CA LEU A 220 -6.63 -6.74 15.76
C LEU A 220 -5.74 -5.89 14.84
N ALA A 221 -6.24 -4.77 14.31
CA ALA A 221 -5.45 -3.83 13.52
C ALA A 221 -4.78 -2.76 14.41
N PRO A 222 -3.67 -2.13 13.97
CA PRO A 222 -3.10 -0.95 14.64
C PRO A 222 -4.09 0.21 14.65
N GLU A 223 -3.95 1.14 15.60
CA GLU A 223 -4.73 2.38 15.58
C GLU A 223 -4.26 3.25 14.41
N VAL A 224 -5.16 3.57 13.47
CA VAL A 224 -4.82 4.31 12.25
C VAL A 224 -5.44 5.70 12.29
N ARG A 225 -4.62 6.72 12.02
CA ARG A 225 -5.07 8.11 11.85
C ARG A 225 -4.55 8.67 10.53
N THR A 226 -5.45 9.17 9.71
CA THR A 226 -5.15 9.85 8.44
C THR A 226 -5.32 11.35 8.58
N GLU A 227 -4.51 12.14 7.88
CA GLU A 227 -4.69 13.59 7.75
C GLU A 227 -4.43 14.06 6.31
N CYS A 228 -5.39 14.79 5.75
CA CYS A 228 -5.22 15.46 4.45
C CYS A 228 -4.37 16.73 4.63
N ALA A 229 -3.05 16.58 4.61
CA ALA A 229 -2.12 17.63 4.95
C ALA A 229 -0.74 17.45 4.31
N ASP A 230 0.06 18.51 4.35
CA ASP A 230 1.48 18.44 4.04
C ASP A 230 2.23 17.69 5.15
N GLY A 231 2.68 16.45 4.87
CA GLY A 231 3.23 15.54 5.86
C GLY A 231 4.47 16.08 6.58
N PHE A 232 5.36 16.81 5.90
CA PHE A 232 6.52 17.42 6.55
C PHE A 232 6.10 18.49 7.56
N ARG A 233 5.16 19.37 7.18
CA ARG A 233 4.65 20.40 8.10
C ARG A 233 3.89 19.77 9.26
N ALA A 234 3.14 18.69 9.02
CA ALA A 234 2.39 18.01 10.07
C ALA A 234 3.29 17.25 11.05
N LEU A 235 4.39 16.64 10.57
CA LEU A 235 5.35 15.91 11.40
C LEU A 235 5.99 16.77 12.49
N THR A 236 6.27 18.05 12.20
CA THR A 236 6.79 18.99 13.22
C THR A 236 5.84 19.16 14.41
N LYS A 237 4.53 19.07 14.18
CA LYS A 237 3.53 19.12 15.25
C LYS A 237 3.42 17.80 15.99
N GLN A 238 3.63 16.67 15.31
CA GLN A 238 3.54 15.34 15.91
C GLN A 238 4.70 14.96 16.80
N THR A 239 5.93 15.28 16.41
CA THR A 239 7.14 14.96 17.19
C THR A 239 7.07 15.51 18.62
N SER A 240 6.45 16.68 18.80
CA SER A 240 6.15 17.23 20.13
C SER A 240 5.23 16.33 20.98
N ARG A 241 4.25 15.68 20.35
CA ARG A 241 3.28 14.77 21.01
C ARG A 241 3.86 13.38 21.26
N LEU A 242 4.70 12.89 20.35
CA LEU A 242 5.34 11.57 20.45
C LEU A 242 6.42 11.54 21.55
N SER A 243 7.09 12.66 21.82
CA SER A 243 8.06 12.76 22.93
C SER A 243 7.47 12.49 24.33
N HIS A 244 6.15 12.59 24.50
CA HIS A 244 5.46 12.40 25.78
C HIS A 244 4.93 10.97 26.00
N ARG A 245 4.89 10.13 24.95
CA ARG A 245 4.53 8.70 25.06
C ARG A 245 5.82 7.89 24.90
N ARG A 246 6.07 6.91 25.78
CA ARG A 246 7.27 6.04 25.73
C ARG A 246 7.25 5.06 24.55
N GLY A 247 7.08 5.55 23.32
CA GLY A 247 7.05 4.79 22.08
C GLY A 247 8.14 5.26 21.12
N ARG A 248 8.54 4.39 20.19
CA ARG A 248 9.45 4.78 19.09
C ARG A 248 8.64 5.27 17.91
N ALA A 249 9.06 6.36 17.29
CA ALA A 249 8.49 6.86 16.05
C ALA A 249 9.41 6.48 14.87
N PHE A 250 8.82 6.11 13.74
CA PHE A 250 9.49 5.96 12.45
C PHE A 250 8.75 6.80 11.44
#